data_AF-A0A6L6BUQ4-F1
#
_entry.id   AF-A0A6L6BUQ4-F1
#
_cell.length_a   1.000
_cell.length_b   1.000
_cell.length_c   1.000
_cell.angle_alpha   90.00
_cell.angle_beta   90.00
_cell.angle_gamma   90.00
#
_symmetry.space_group_name_H-M   'P 1'
#
loop_
_entity.id
_entity.type
_entity.pdbx_description
1 polymer ?
#
loop_
_entity_poly.entity_id
_entity_poly.type
_entity_poly.pdbx_seq_one_letter_code
_entity_poly.pdbx_strand_id
1 'polypeptide(L)' 'MSGYRVGIDVGGTFTDLICVTPQGAVLLDKTATTPEDQSVGVMNGLALLAQREGREADEFCSMIEVLV' A
#
# COMPACT_ATOMS: atom_id res chain seq x y z
N MET A 1 4.70 -15.90 7.69
CA MET A 1 5.18 -14.87 6.76
C MET A 1 5.79 -13.77 7.61
N SER A 2 6.96 -13.21 7.25
CA SER A 2 7.69 -12.30 8.15
C SER A 2 7.44 -10.81 7.87
N GLY A 3 6.85 -10.46 6.72
CA GLY A 3 6.58 -9.07 6.33
C GLY A 3 5.29 -8.92 5.53
N TYR A 4 5.04 -7.69 5.10
CA TYR A 4 3.82 -7.31 4.38
C TYR A 4 3.90 -7.72 2.91
N ARG A 5 2.78 -8.13 2.34
CA ARG A 5 2.63 -8.38 0.90
C ARG A 5 1.58 -7.44 0.35
N VAL A 6 1.99 -6.54 -0.53
CA VAL A 6 1.14 -5.48 -1.04
C VAL A 6 0.94 -5.69 -2.54
N GLY A 7 -0.32 -5.73 -2.97
CA GLY A 7 -0.72 -5.66 -4.37
C GLY A 7 -1.33 -4.29 -4.65
N ILE A 8 -0.93 -3.67 -5.75
CA ILE A 8 -1.40 -2.34 -6.15
C ILE A 8 -1.90 -2.38 -7.60
N ASP A 9 -3.13 -1.93 -7.82
CA ASP A 9 -3.70 -1.76 -9.15
C ASP A 9 -3.94 -0.27 -9.42
N VAL A 10 -3.15 0.29 -10.35
CA VAL A 10 -3.26 1.70 -10.72
C VAL A 10 -4.28 1.82 -11.86
N GLY A 11 -5.49 2.25 -11.52
CA GLY A 11 -6.53 2.59 -12.48
C GLY A 11 -6.42 4.02 -13.02
N GLY A 12 -7.49 4.50 -13.67
CA GLY A 12 -7.58 5.88 -14.16
C GLY A 12 -8.16 6.88 -13.16
N THR A 13 -9.06 6.42 -12.28
CA THR A 13 -9.70 7.25 -11.25
C THR A 13 -9.11 6.97 -9.87
N PHE A 14 -8.86 5.70 -9.59
CA PHE A 14 -8.39 5.25 -8.30
C PHE A 14 -7.22 4.27 -8.46
N THR A 15 -6.33 4.31 -7.48
CA THR A 15 -5.32 3.28 -7.22
C THR A 15 -5.82 2.44 -6.07
N ASP A 16 -6.03 1.15 -6.33
CA ASP A 16 -6.53 0.17 -5.38
C ASP A 16 -5.37 -0.59 -4.73
N LEU A 17 -5.45 -0.81 -3.41
CA LEU A 17 -4.42 -1.50 -2.64
C LEU A 17 -5.00 -2.66 -1.86
N ILE A 18 -4.32 -3.80 -1.92
CA ILE A 18 -4.53 -4.94 -1.03
C ILE A 18 -3.24 -5.23 -0.29
N CYS A 19 -3.33 -5.43 1.02
CA CYS A 19 -2.18 -5.80 1.84
C CYS A 19 -2.50 -7.00 2.71
N VAL A 20 -1.65 -8.03 2.63
CA VAL A 20 -1.66 -9.16 3.57
C VAL A 20 -0.61 -8.91 4.64
N THR A 21 -1.03 -8.81 5.90
CA THR A 21 -0.14 -8.55 7.04
C THR A 21 0.65 -9.81 7.44
N PRO A 22 1.74 -9.68 8.21
CA PRO A 22 2.48 -10.84 8.72
C PRO A 22 1.61 -11.81 9.54
N GLN A 23 0.56 -11.30 10.19
CA GLN A 23 -0.41 -12.07 10.98
C GLN A 23 -1.50 -12.71 10.12
N GLY A 24 -1.49 -12.49 8.80
CA GLY A 24 -2.46 -13.04 7.86
C GLY A 24 -3.76 -12.23 7.74
N ALA A 25 -3.83 -11.03 8.31
CA ALA A 25 -4.97 -10.14 8.09
C ALA A 25 -4.91 -9.53 6.69
N VAL A 26 -6.07 -9.18 6.13
CA VAL A 26 -6.19 -8.52 4.83
C VAL A 26 -6.68 -7.10 5.05
N LEU A 27 -5.92 -6.13 4.55
CA LEU A 27 -6.28 -4.72 4.51
C LEU A 27 -6.59 -4.34 3.07
N LEU A 28 -7.64 -3.54 2.89
CA LEU A 28 -8.03 -2.97 1.60
C LEU A 28 -8.05 -1.46 1.72
N ASP A 29 -7.42 -0.79 0.78
CA ASP A 29 -7.41 0.67 0.70
C ASP A 29 -7.51 1.17 -0.73
N LYS A 30 -7.77 2.47 -0.88
CA LYS A 30 -7.96 3.13 -2.16
C LYS A 30 -7.53 4.59 -2.07
N THR A 31 -6.76 5.03 -3.06
CA THR A 31 -6.40 6.44 -3.22
C THR A 31 -6.83 6.95 -4.59
N ALA A 32 -6.97 8.27 -4.72
CA ALA A 32 -7.15 8.87 -6.04
C ALA A 32 -5.89 8.63 -6.89
N THR A 33 -6.08 8.20 -8.14
CA THR A 33 -4.98 8.15 -9.11
C THR A 33 -4.49 9.57 -9.36
N THR A 34 -3.17 9.72 -9.47
CA THR A 34 -2.50 10.94 -9.92
C THR A 34 -1.96 10.69 -11.33
N PRO A 35 -2.72 10.97 -12.41
CA PRO A 35 -2.36 10.56 -13.77
C PRO A 35 -1.05 11.18 -14.27
N GLU A 36 -0.72 12.39 -13.79
CA GLU A 36 0.50 13.10 -14.14
C GLU A 36 1.75 12.44 -13.55
N ASP A 37 1.60 11.80 -12.38
CA ASP A 37 2.65 11.02 -11.72
C ASP A 37 2.02 9.94 -10.84
N GLN A 38 1.91 8.73 -11.37
CA GLN A 38 1.26 7.61 -10.69
C GLN A 38 1.97 7.18 -9.40
N SER A 39 3.28 7.47 -9.27
CA SER A 39 4.03 7.12 -8.07
C SER A 39 3.47 7.85 -6.84
N VAL A 40 2.92 9.05 -7.01
CA VAL A 40 2.29 9.81 -5.91
C VAL A 40 1.04 9.08 -5.39
N GLY A 41 0.16 8.60 -6.26
CA GLY A 41 -1.04 7.83 -5.88
C GLY A 41 -0.69 6.53 -5.16
N VAL A 42 0.36 5.84 -5.63
CA VAL A 42 0.93 4.65 -4.98
C VAL A 42 1.46 4.98 -3.58
N MET A 43 2.30 6.01 -3.45
CA MET A 43 2.89 6.40 -2.16
C MET A 43 1.83 6.87 -1.16
N ASN A 44 0.80 7.57 -1.62
CA ASN A 44 -0.35 7.92 -0.79
C ASN A 44 -1.05 6.66 -0.25
N GLY A 45 -1.22 5.64 -1.09
CA GLY A 45 -1.85 4.39 -0.67
C GLY A 45 -1.01 3.61 0.34
N LEU A 46 0.30 3.53 0.12
CA LEU A 46 1.24 2.92 1.07
C LEU A 46 1.24 3.65 2.42
N ALA A 47 1.15 4.99 2.41
CA ALA A 47 1.04 5.78 3.63
C ALA A 47 -0.26 5.50 4.41
N LEU A 48 -1.38 5.29 3.73
CA LEU A 48 -2.64 4.89 4.37
C LEU A 48 -2.53 3.51 5.02
N LEU A 49 -1.94 2.53 4.33
CA LEU A 49 -1.69 1.20 4.89
C LEU A 49 -0.77 1.27 6.12
N ALA A 50 0.30 2.07 6.05
CA ALA A 50 1.21 2.29 7.18
C ALA A 50 0.49 2.87 8.40
N GLN A 51 -0.35 3.90 8.21
CA GLN A 51 -1.14 4.48 9.30
C GLN A 51 -2.10 3.48 9.95
N ARG A 52 -2.72 2.59 9.17
CA ARG A 52 -3.64 1.56 9.69
C ARG A 52 -2.92 0.51 10.52
N GLU A 53 -1.64 0.28 10.23
CA GLU A 53 -0.76 -0.59 11.01
C GLU A 53 -0.04 0.17 12.15
N GLY A 54 -0.32 1.48 12.32
CA GLY A 54 0.28 2.31 13.36
C GLY A 54 1.78 2.55 13.16
N ARG A 55 2.23 2.64 11.90
CA ARG A 55 3.64 2.78 11.51
C ARG A 55 3.87 4.03 10.66
N GLU A 56 5.12 4.50 10.67
CA GLU A 56 5.59 5.46 9.69
C GLU A 56 5.77 4.79 8.31
N ALA A 57 5.65 5.58 7.24
CA ALA A 57 5.61 5.06 5.88
C ALA A 57 6.93 4.40 5.45
N ASP A 58 8.07 4.95 5.87
CA ASP A 58 9.41 4.41 5.59
C ASP A 58 9.65 3.07 6.30
N GLU A 59 9.27 2.98 7.59
CA GLU A 59 9.30 1.74 8.36
C GLU A 59 8.43 0.68 7.68
N PHE A 60 7.18 1.02 7.35
CA PHE A 60 6.26 0.10 6.68
C PHE A 60 6.85 -0.40 5.35
N CYS A 61 7.35 0.49 4.50
CA CYS A 61 7.94 0.12 3.20
C CYS A 61 9.14 -0.80 3.35
N SER A 62 9.97 -0.60 4.38
CA SER A 62 11.12 -1.48 4.66
C SER A 62 10.73 -2.92 5.05
N MET A 63 9.49 -3.10 5.52
CA MET A 63 8.94 -4.39 5.94
C MET A 63 8.10 -5.09 4.84
N ILE A 64 7.96 -4.47 3.66
CA ILE A 64 7.29 -5.09 2.52
C ILE A 64 8.21 -6.16 1.92
N GLU A 65 7.77 -7.41 1.96
CA GLU A 65 8.49 -8.54 1.35
C GLU A 65 8.19 -8.68 -0.13
N VAL A 66 6.96 -8.33 -0.52
CA VAL A 66 6.47 -8.47 -1.89
C VAL A 66 5.61 -7.25 -2.22
N LEU A 67 5.95 -6.60 -3.32
CA LEU A 67 5.17 -5.54 -3.95
C LEU A 67 4.91 -5.95 -5.39
N VAL A 68 3.63 -6.02 -5.78
CA VAL A 68 3.19 -6.35 -7.14
C VAL A 68 2.25 -5.30 -7.66
#